data_AF-A0A949L6C8-F1
#
_entry.id   AF-A0A949L6C8-F1
#
_cell.length_a   1.000
_cell.length_b   1.000
_cell.length_c   1.000
_cell.angle_alpha   90.00
_cell.angle_beta   90.00
_cell.angle_gamma   90.00
#
_symmetry.space_group_name_H-M   'P 1'
#
loop_
_entity.id
_entity.type
_entity.pdbx_description
1 polymer ?
#
loop_
_entity_poly.entity_id
_entity_poly.type
_entity_poly.pdbx_seq_one_letter_code
_entity_poly.pdbx_strand_id
1 'polypeptide(L)'
;MQGSGHCVSLRLSADAKFIPLVQGVVEQAASVFGLERAKALRLTMASEELVSHLAETAGGVGIDLTVASGGWCVRADFSFVADPSDLWAMNLAAREDIGAGKSMDRLGLLLAARMSDGFVVRIDGSKVHLELRQDRVYQAVTPRPATTAMAVGAVVIVDSPEPALVREACALAVDRYPAHLIPEPFFTPGKVVDMVASGDLSLAVAVDGAGALTGLMSWRSPSERSVSFCGPYLFLEGGPTAEALETRLLGAVARTRAVSLFSELATPDLISRNYEALGRLFFSRPEQEAVELDMWFRHLREDSGGAVWAHPVMRSFLEDAYDGLVLMRVIRETDSSGESLPARSVLSARLRPELGTATLAPMVAGRDAAQVVADHVRALSRDGYRNIFFHLDLAYGWQAAMAGALADNGFAPRLVLPDAGKSDVVVFQHG
;
A
#
# COMPACT_ATOMS: atom_id res chain seq x y z
N MET A 1 -8.69 -13.74 12.74
CA MET A 1 -9.36 -14.89 12.12
C MET A 1 -9.10 -14.79 10.63
N GLN A 2 -8.31 -15.70 10.05
CA GLN A 2 -8.24 -15.82 8.60
C GLN A 2 -9.61 -16.28 8.12
N GLY A 3 -10.36 -15.40 7.45
CA GLY A 3 -11.57 -15.82 6.75
C GLY A 3 -11.19 -16.95 5.80
N SER A 4 -11.98 -18.01 5.76
CA SER A 4 -11.79 -19.16 4.89
C SER A 4 -11.94 -18.73 3.43
N GLY A 5 -10.90 -18.12 2.88
CA GLY A 5 -10.83 -17.77 1.47
C GLY A 5 -10.72 -19.06 0.66
N HIS A 6 -11.57 -19.20 -0.34
CA HIS A 6 -11.41 -20.26 -1.32
C HIS A 6 -10.09 -20.06 -2.07
N CYS A 7 -9.35 -21.15 -2.28
CA CYS A 7 -8.11 -21.14 -3.05
C CYS A 7 -8.00 -22.41 -3.90
N VAL A 8 -7.23 -22.32 -4.97
CA VAL A 8 -6.81 -23.43 -5.82
C VAL A 8 -5.29 -23.43 -5.88
N SER A 9 -4.67 -24.58 -5.70
CA SER A 9 -3.20 -24.70 -5.71
C SER A 9 -2.72 -25.71 -6.73
N LEU A 10 -1.60 -25.41 -7.37
CA LEU A 10 -0.86 -26.26 -8.29
C LEU A 10 0.60 -26.35 -7.85
N ARG A 11 1.20 -27.51 -8.05
CA ARG A 11 2.65 -27.70 -7.99
C ARG A 11 3.11 -28.26 -9.32
N LEU A 12 4.04 -27.56 -9.96
CA LEU A 12 4.53 -27.87 -11.30
C LEU A 12 6.02 -27.55 -11.42
N SER A 13 6.63 -27.95 -12.53
CA SER A 13 8.01 -27.56 -12.86
C SER A 13 8.00 -26.36 -13.79
N ALA A 14 9.02 -25.51 -13.71
CA ALA A 14 9.28 -24.43 -14.65
C ALA A 14 9.62 -25.02 -16.03
N ASP A 15 8.59 -25.40 -16.80
CA ASP A 15 8.67 -25.91 -18.17
C ASP A 15 7.50 -25.31 -18.95
N ALA A 16 7.78 -24.79 -20.15
CA ALA A 16 6.81 -24.16 -21.03
C ALA A 16 5.60 -25.06 -21.35
N LYS A 17 5.75 -26.40 -21.27
CA LYS A 17 4.66 -27.36 -21.46
C LYS A 17 3.54 -27.22 -20.43
N PHE A 18 3.81 -26.65 -19.25
CA PHE A 18 2.81 -26.44 -18.20
C PHE A 18 2.09 -25.08 -18.33
N ILE A 19 2.48 -24.20 -19.26
CA ILE A 19 1.82 -22.91 -19.47
C ILE A 19 0.30 -23.07 -19.70
N PRO A 20 -0.19 -23.98 -20.59
CA PRO A 20 -1.63 -24.15 -20.79
C PRO A 20 -2.38 -24.57 -19.52
N LEU A 21 -1.73 -25.33 -18.64
CA LEU A 21 -2.32 -25.75 -17.36
C LEU A 21 -2.44 -24.55 -16.40
N VAL A 22 -1.39 -23.73 -16.32
CA VAL A 22 -1.39 -22.51 -15.50
C VAL A 22 -2.46 -21.55 -16.01
N GLN A 23 -2.53 -21.32 -17.33
CA GLN A 23 -3.53 -20.45 -17.92
C GLN A 23 -4.95 -20.92 -17.58
N GLY A 24 -5.23 -22.20 -17.78
CA GLY A 24 -6.54 -22.78 -17.49
C GLY A 24 -6.91 -22.68 -16.01
N VAL A 25 -6.01 -22.99 -15.09
CA VAL A 25 -6.31 -22.89 -13.66
C VAL A 25 -6.49 -21.45 -13.20
N VAL A 26 -5.61 -20.53 -13.62
CA VAL A 26 -5.72 -19.12 -13.23
C VAL A 26 -6.99 -18.50 -13.79
N GLU A 27 -7.32 -18.72 -15.07
CA GLU A 27 -8.53 -18.13 -15.69
C GLU A 27 -9.81 -18.64 -15.03
N GLN A 28 -9.92 -19.96 -14.82
CA GLN A 28 -11.10 -20.57 -14.23
C GLN A 28 -11.25 -20.19 -12.76
N ALA A 29 -10.16 -20.25 -11.98
CA ALA A 29 -10.18 -19.85 -10.58
C ALA A 29 -10.51 -18.36 -10.42
N ALA A 30 -9.89 -17.48 -11.20
CA ALA A 30 -10.17 -16.04 -11.22
C ALA A 30 -11.65 -15.76 -11.52
N SER A 31 -12.22 -16.44 -12.51
CA SER A 31 -13.63 -16.31 -12.89
C SER A 31 -14.56 -16.77 -11.76
N VAL A 32 -14.27 -17.94 -11.15
CA VAL A 32 -15.04 -18.46 -10.00
C VAL A 32 -14.94 -17.52 -8.79
N PHE A 33 -13.80 -16.85 -8.60
CA PHE A 33 -13.59 -15.88 -7.53
C PHE A 33 -14.13 -14.48 -7.85
N GLY A 34 -14.84 -14.32 -8.96
CA GLY A 34 -15.62 -13.12 -9.27
C GLY A 34 -14.85 -12.03 -10.01
N LEU A 35 -13.73 -12.35 -10.67
CA LEU A 35 -13.17 -11.44 -11.67
C LEU A 35 -13.97 -11.49 -12.97
N GLU A 36 -14.22 -10.31 -13.54
CA GLU A 36 -14.73 -10.21 -14.89
C GLU A 36 -13.72 -10.76 -15.90
N ARG A 37 -14.21 -11.24 -17.05
CA ARG A 37 -13.40 -11.90 -18.08
C ARG A 37 -12.12 -11.14 -18.45
N ALA A 38 -12.21 -9.82 -18.65
CA ALA A 38 -11.05 -9.01 -19.04
C ALA A 38 -9.97 -8.95 -17.94
N LYS A 39 -10.38 -8.90 -16.67
CA LYS A 39 -9.47 -8.90 -15.52
C LYS A 39 -8.90 -10.30 -15.25
N ALA A 40 -9.72 -11.34 -15.38
CA ALA A 40 -9.25 -12.73 -15.30
C ALA A 40 -8.17 -13.02 -16.37
N LEU A 41 -8.41 -12.59 -17.61
CA LEU A 41 -7.44 -12.75 -18.70
C LEU A 41 -6.11 -12.04 -18.41
N ARG A 42 -6.14 -10.82 -17.84
CA ARG A 42 -4.91 -10.09 -17.46
C ARG A 42 -4.09 -10.85 -16.42
N LEU A 43 -4.73 -11.41 -15.39
CA LEU A 43 -4.04 -12.23 -14.38
C LEU A 43 -3.49 -13.53 -14.99
N THR A 44 -4.24 -14.15 -15.90
CA THR A 44 -3.82 -15.32 -16.68
C THR A 44 -2.57 -15.03 -17.51
N MET A 45 -2.57 -13.95 -18.29
CA MET A 45 -1.42 -13.55 -19.10
C MET A 45 -0.21 -13.22 -18.22
N ALA A 46 -0.39 -12.48 -17.12
CA ALA A 46 0.71 -12.19 -16.21
C ALA A 46 1.32 -13.46 -15.59
N SER A 47 0.49 -14.46 -15.30
CA SER A 47 0.89 -15.76 -14.79
C SER A 47 1.64 -16.59 -15.84
N GLU A 48 1.17 -16.57 -17.08
CA GLU A 48 1.84 -17.19 -18.22
C GLU A 48 3.23 -16.60 -18.45
N GLU A 49 3.35 -15.28 -18.52
CA GLU A 49 4.62 -14.60 -18.77
C GLU A 49 5.65 -14.90 -17.69
N LEU A 50 5.22 -15.00 -16.42
CA LEU A 50 6.09 -15.41 -15.33
C LEU A 50 6.58 -16.85 -15.49
N VAL A 51 5.69 -17.80 -15.80
CA VAL A 51 6.06 -19.21 -15.96
C VAL A 51 6.93 -19.41 -17.19
N SER A 52 6.66 -18.70 -18.28
CA SER A 52 7.50 -18.68 -19.48
C SER A 52 8.91 -18.18 -19.16
N HIS A 53 9.02 -17.05 -18.46
CA HIS A 53 10.29 -16.50 -18.00
C HIS A 53 11.05 -17.49 -17.11
N LEU A 54 10.37 -18.14 -16.16
CA LEU A 54 11.00 -19.12 -15.27
C LEU A 54 11.44 -20.38 -16.03
N ALA A 55 10.70 -20.82 -17.05
CA ALA A 55 11.10 -21.95 -17.87
C ALA A 55 12.40 -21.68 -18.64
N GLU A 56 12.64 -20.43 -19.03
CA GLU A 56 13.86 -20.00 -19.72
C GLU A 56 15.05 -19.79 -18.77
N THR A 57 14.81 -19.17 -17.61
CA THR A 57 15.88 -18.74 -16.68
C THR A 57 16.22 -19.78 -15.60
N ALA A 58 15.23 -20.55 -15.19
CA ALA A 58 15.29 -21.48 -14.07
C ALA A 58 14.57 -22.81 -14.42
N GLY A 59 14.73 -23.27 -15.66
CA GLY A 59 14.05 -24.46 -16.18
C GLY A 59 14.23 -25.69 -15.27
N GLY A 60 13.13 -26.39 -14.99
CA GLY A 60 13.13 -27.56 -14.11
C GLY A 60 12.90 -27.28 -12.62
N VAL A 61 12.94 -26.01 -12.18
CA VAL A 61 12.66 -25.64 -10.78
C VAL A 61 11.19 -25.86 -10.45
N GLY A 62 10.90 -26.32 -9.23
CA GLY A 62 9.53 -26.43 -8.73
C GLY A 62 8.87 -25.07 -8.49
N ILE A 63 7.66 -24.91 -8.99
CA ILE A 63 6.77 -23.76 -8.79
C ILE A 63 5.56 -24.23 -7.97
N ASP A 64 5.37 -23.63 -6.80
CA ASP A 64 4.10 -23.66 -6.08
C ASP A 64 3.27 -22.45 -6.53
N LEU A 65 2.10 -22.67 -7.11
CA LEU A 65 1.13 -21.63 -7.47
C LEU A 65 -0.12 -21.79 -6.61
N THR A 66 -0.56 -20.71 -5.96
CA THR A 66 -1.86 -20.62 -5.30
C THR A 66 -2.65 -19.45 -5.86
N VAL A 67 -3.87 -19.71 -6.33
CA VAL A 67 -4.84 -18.66 -6.71
C VAL A 67 -5.87 -18.56 -5.60
N ALA A 68 -6.07 -17.38 -5.03
CA ALA A 68 -6.95 -17.19 -3.88
C ALA A 68 -7.85 -15.95 -4.03
N SER A 69 -9.07 -16.06 -3.52
CA SER A 69 -9.99 -14.92 -3.39
C SER A 69 -9.58 -14.03 -2.21
N GLY A 70 -9.47 -12.73 -2.44
CA GLY A 70 -9.23 -11.69 -1.44
C GLY A 70 -10.47 -10.85 -1.12
N GLY A 71 -11.68 -11.31 -1.48
CA GLY A 71 -12.93 -10.56 -1.29
C GLY A 71 -13.14 -9.47 -2.33
N TRP A 72 -12.23 -8.49 -2.43
CA TRP A 72 -12.26 -7.38 -3.40
C TRP A 72 -11.24 -7.54 -4.55
N CYS A 73 -10.39 -8.56 -4.46
CA CYS A 73 -9.37 -8.89 -5.46
C CYS A 73 -9.20 -10.41 -5.58
N VAL A 74 -8.45 -10.84 -6.58
CA VAL A 74 -7.89 -12.20 -6.70
C VAL A 74 -6.38 -12.09 -6.74
N ARG A 75 -5.71 -13.01 -6.04
CA ARG A 75 -4.25 -13.11 -5.99
C ARG A 75 -3.78 -14.40 -6.61
N ALA A 76 -2.67 -14.33 -7.33
CA ALA A 76 -1.89 -15.48 -7.76
C ALA A 76 -0.51 -15.41 -7.08
N ASP A 77 -0.29 -16.30 -6.13
CA ASP A 77 0.93 -16.43 -5.33
C ASP A 77 1.82 -17.51 -5.92
N PHE A 78 3.02 -17.12 -6.33
CA PHE A 78 4.05 -18.01 -6.86
C PHE A 78 5.18 -18.17 -5.84
N SER A 79 5.64 -19.39 -5.65
CA SER A 79 6.81 -19.67 -4.83
C SER A 79 7.76 -20.62 -5.54
N PHE A 80 9.00 -20.20 -5.72
CA PHE A 80 10.02 -20.90 -6.51
C PHE A 80 11.44 -20.53 -6.03
N VAL A 81 12.45 -21.24 -6.51
CA VAL A 81 13.87 -20.93 -6.24
C VAL A 81 14.47 -20.28 -7.49
N ALA A 82 14.93 -19.04 -7.38
CA ALA A 82 15.57 -18.32 -8.48
C ALA A 82 16.46 -17.19 -7.94
N ASP A 83 17.30 -16.61 -8.79
CA ASP A 83 17.97 -15.35 -8.47
C ASP A 83 16.91 -14.23 -8.46
N PRO A 84 16.68 -13.56 -7.33
CA PRO A 84 15.66 -12.50 -7.24
C PRO A 84 15.98 -11.30 -8.15
N SER A 85 17.24 -11.14 -8.58
CA SER A 85 17.61 -10.08 -9.53
C SER A 85 17.08 -10.32 -10.94
N ASP A 86 16.65 -11.54 -11.30
CA ASP A 86 16.03 -11.82 -12.60
C ASP A 86 14.67 -11.13 -12.78
N LEU A 87 14.02 -10.74 -11.68
CA LEU A 87 12.72 -10.04 -11.68
C LEU A 87 12.83 -8.53 -11.95
N TRP A 88 14.03 -7.99 -12.20
CA TRP A 88 14.27 -6.56 -12.43
C TRP A 88 13.40 -5.95 -13.53
N ALA A 89 13.02 -6.74 -14.54
CA ALA A 89 12.19 -6.29 -15.65
C ALA A 89 10.75 -5.93 -15.24
N MET A 90 10.33 -6.29 -14.04
CA MET A 90 9.04 -5.87 -13.46
C MET A 90 9.04 -4.40 -13.00
N ASN A 91 10.23 -3.78 -12.88
CA ASN A 91 10.38 -2.37 -12.55
C ASN A 91 9.62 -1.47 -13.54
N LEU A 92 8.97 -0.41 -13.04
CA LEU A 92 8.31 0.59 -13.89
C LEU A 92 9.31 1.22 -14.87
N ALA A 93 10.53 1.49 -14.41
CA ALA A 93 11.57 2.12 -15.21
C ALA A 93 12.19 1.21 -16.29
N ALA A 94 11.97 -0.11 -16.23
CA ALA A 94 12.57 -1.07 -17.17
C ALA A 94 12.10 -0.87 -18.63
N ARG A 95 11.02 -0.11 -18.86
CA ARG A 95 10.52 0.24 -20.19
C ARG A 95 11.57 0.92 -21.06
N GLU A 96 12.44 1.76 -20.48
CA GLU A 96 13.46 2.48 -21.26
C GLU A 96 14.54 1.53 -21.78
N ASP A 97 14.96 0.58 -20.95
CA ASP A 97 15.95 -0.44 -21.32
C ASP A 97 15.40 -1.45 -22.34
N ILE A 98 14.16 -1.92 -22.12
CA ILE A 98 13.51 -2.92 -22.99
C ILE A 98 13.09 -2.28 -24.33
N GLY A 99 12.49 -1.08 -24.30
CA GLY A 99 12.00 -0.38 -25.48
C GLY A 99 13.09 0.07 -26.45
N ALA A 100 14.34 0.19 -25.99
CA ALA A 100 15.52 0.43 -26.83
C ALA A 100 16.04 -0.85 -27.54
N GLY A 101 15.32 -1.97 -27.44
CA GLY A 101 15.66 -3.24 -28.09
C GLY A 101 16.79 -4.03 -27.41
N LYS A 102 17.26 -3.60 -26.23
CA LYS A 102 18.42 -4.21 -25.54
C LYS A 102 18.08 -5.49 -24.78
N SER A 103 16.81 -5.72 -24.43
CA SER A 103 16.37 -6.87 -23.62
C SER A 103 14.93 -7.30 -23.96
N MET A 104 14.66 -7.55 -25.24
CA MET A 104 13.34 -7.98 -25.72
C MET A 104 12.89 -9.32 -25.12
N ASP A 105 13.83 -10.17 -24.71
CA ASP A 105 13.63 -11.41 -23.95
C ASP A 105 12.95 -11.17 -22.59
N ARG A 106 13.03 -9.95 -22.06
CA ARG A 106 12.45 -9.58 -20.76
C ARG A 106 11.13 -8.82 -20.86
N LEU A 107 10.59 -8.66 -22.07
CA LEU A 107 9.31 -7.98 -22.30
C LEU A 107 8.16 -8.66 -21.54
N GLY A 108 8.18 -9.99 -21.42
CA GLY A 108 7.15 -10.76 -20.73
C GLY A 108 6.95 -10.34 -19.26
N LEU A 109 8.03 -10.21 -18.49
CA LEU A 109 7.94 -9.76 -17.09
C LEU A 109 7.45 -8.32 -16.95
N LEU A 110 7.88 -7.43 -17.85
CA LEU A 110 7.37 -6.06 -17.87
C LEU A 110 5.86 -6.07 -18.12
N LEU A 111 5.39 -6.85 -19.09
CA LEU A 111 3.96 -7.01 -19.38
C LEU A 111 3.20 -7.61 -18.19
N ALA A 112 3.73 -8.64 -17.53
CA ALA A 112 3.12 -9.22 -16.32
C ALA A 112 2.93 -8.18 -15.22
N ALA A 113 3.94 -7.36 -14.96
CA ALA A 113 3.87 -6.27 -13.99
C ALA A 113 2.87 -5.17 -14.39
N ARG A 114 2.65 -4.93 -15.69
CA ARG A 114 1.65 -3.96 -16.19
C ARG A 114 0.23 -4.52 -16.25
N MET A 115 0.09 -5.83 -16.44
CA MET A 115 -1.20 -6.51 -16.51
C MET A 115 -1.84 -6.64 -15.14
N SER A 116 -1.04 -6.86 -14.09
CA SER A 116 -1.50 -6.86 -12.70
C SER A 116 -1.84 -5.45 -12.17
N ASP A 117 -2.71 -5.37 -11.17
CA ASP A 117 -3.01 -4.12 -10.43
C ASP A 117 -1.99 -3.89 -9.29
N GLY A 118 -1.06 -4.82 -9.08
CA GLY A 118 0.04 -4.72 -8.14
C GLY A 118 0.76 -6.06 -7.98
N PHE A 119 2.01 -5.99 -7.50
CA PHE A 119 2.77 -7.18 -7.15
C PHE A 119 3.61 -6.96 -5.89
N VAL A 120 3.99 -8.04 -5.24
CA VAL A 120 4.90 -8.04 -4.08
C VAL A 120 5.90 -9.17 -4.25
N VAL A 121 7.19 -8.90 -4.04
CA VAL A 121 8.21 -9.96 -3.93
C VAL A 121 8.70 -10.02 -2.49
N ARG A 122 8.77 -11.24 -1.95
CA ARG A 122 9.41 -11.54 -0.66
C ARG A 122 10.46 -12.62 -0.88
N ILE A 123 11.58 -12.50 -0.16
CA ILE A 123 12.67 -13.47 -0.23
C ILE A 123 12.78 -14.16 1.13
N ASP A 124 12.79 -15.48 1.12
CA ASP A 124 13.09 -16.32 2.28
C ASP A 124 14.23 -17.30 1.93
N GLY A 125 15.45 -16.94 2.36
CA GLY A 125 16.66 -17.63 1.91
C GLY A 125 16.82 -17.55 0.39
N SER A 126 16.80 -18.71 -0.29
CA SER A 126 16.82 -18.81 -1.76
C SER A 126 15.43 -18.88 -2.39
N LYS A 127 14.36 -18.89 -1.58
CA LYS A 127 12.99 -19.00 -2.07
C LYS A 127 12.45 -17.59 -2.35
N VAL A 128 11.96 -17.41 -3.57
CA VAL A 128 11.26 -16.21 -4.01
C VAL A 128 9.76 -16.46 -3.87
N HIS A 129 9.05 -15.51 -3.28
CA HIS A 129 7.60 -15.46 -3.22
C HIS A 129 7.13 -14.23 -4.00
N LEU A 130 6.44 -14.44 -5.12
CA LEU A 130 5.89 -13.38 -5.95
C LEU A 130 4.36 -13.45 -5.93
N GLU A 131 3.73 -12.41 -5.39
CA GLU A 131 2.28 -12.23 -5.41
C GLU A 131 1.92 -11.31 -6.58
N LEU A 132 1.00 -11.74 -7.45
CA LEU A 132 0.35 -10.90 -8.45
C LEU A 132 -1.11 -10.67 -8.03
N ARG A 133 -1.56 -9.42 -8.01
CA ARG A 133 -2.93 -9.05 -7.62
C ARG A 133 -3.70 -8.47 -8.80
N GLN A 134 -4.97 -8.85 -8.89
CA GLN A 134 -5.94 -8.21 -9.77
C GLN A 134 -7.20 -7.84 -8.97
N ASP A 135 -7.56 -6.56 -8.98
CA ASP A 135 -8.74 -6.04 -8.31
C ASP A 135 -9.99 -6.32 -9.16
N ARG A 136 -11.13 -6.52 -8.50
CA ARG A 136 -12.43 -6.52 -9.17
C ARG A 136 -12.72 -5.14 -9.77
N VAL A 137 -13.60 -5.11 -10.77
CA VAL A 137 -14.08 -3.86 -11.35
C VAL A 137 -15.21 -3.32 -10.50
N TYR A 138 -15.11 -2.04 -10.15
CA TYR A 138 -16.12 -1.34 -9.37
C TYR A 138 -16.54 -0.07 -10.09
N GLN A 139 -17.81 0.29 -9.94
CA GLN A 139 -18.32 1.55 -10.48
C GLN A 139 -17.68 2.73 -9.72
N ALA A 140 -17.25 3.73 -10.47
CA ALA A 140 -16.79 4.99 -9.91
C ALA A 140 -17.92 5.67 -9.12
N VAL A 141 -17.53 6.37 -8.05
CA VAL A 141 -18.44 7.18 -7.25
C VAL A 141 -19.09 8.24 -8.12
N THR A 142 -20.39 8.45 -7.93
CA THR A 142 -21.08 9.63 -8.46
C THR A 142 -21.15 10.63 -7.31
N PRO A 143 -20.45 11.78 -7.38
CA PRO A 143 -20.51 12.79 -6.34
C PRO A 143 -21.97 13.20 -6.11
N ARG A 144 -22.32 13.38 -4.83
CA ARG A 144 -23.62 13.90 -4.42
C ARG A 144 -23.39 15.25 -3.77
N PRO A 145 -23.99 16.34 -4.31
CA PRO A 145 -23.85 17.65 -3.71
C PRO A 145 -24.25 17.58 -2.24
N ALA A 146 -23.30 17.86 -1.35
CA ALA A 146 -23.60 18.00 0.06
C ALA A 146 -24.44 19.26 0.26
N THR A 147 -25.57 19.13 0.94
CA THR A 147 -26.30 20.29 1.45
C THR A 147 -25.71 20.71 2.79
N THR A 148 -25.46 22.00 2.96
CA THR A 148 -25.11 22.55 4.28
C THR A 148 -26.33 22.44 5.18
N ALA A 149 -26.30 21.50 6.12
CA ALA A 149 -27.35 21.30 7.10
C ALA A 149 -26.72 21.05 8.49
N MET A 150 -27.48 21.36 9.53
CA MET A 150 -27.12 21.06 10.92
C MET A 150 -27.62 19.67 11.31
N ALA A 151 -26.88 18.97 12.14
CA ALA A 151 -27.31 17.69 12.71
C ALA A 151 -28.56 17.87 13.61
N VAL A 152 -29.51 16.94 13.51
CA VAL A 152 -30.75 16.95 14.30
C VAL A 152 -30.73 15.88 15.39
N GLY A 153 -30.80 16.29 16.65
CA GLY A 153 -30.85 15.37 17.78
C GLY A 153 -29.50 14.73 18.11
N ALA A 154 -29.53 13.52 18.71
CA ALA A 154 -28.33 12.83 19.16
C ALA A 154 -27.62 12.11 18.01
N VAL A 155 -26.29 12.13 18.02
CA VAL A 155 -25.45 11.39 17.07
C VAL A 155 -25.29 9.95 17.55
N VAL A 156 -25.51 8.99 16.64
CA VAL A 156 -25.39 7.55 16.86
C VAL A 156 -24.36 6.99 15.89
N ILE A 157 -23.48 6.12 16.41
CA ILE A 157 -22.46 5.44 15.61
C ILE A 157 -22.97 4.08 15.13
N VAL A 158 -22.76 3.80 13.84
CA VAL A 158 -23.12 2.54 13.18
C VAL A 158 -21.84 1.84 12.74
N ASP A 159 -21.54 0.71 13.39
CA ASP A 159 -20.28 -0.06 13.23
C ASP A 159 -20.28 -1.08 12.11
N SER A 160 -21.47 -1.49 11.69
CA SER A 160 -21.67 -2.40 10.56
C SER A 160 -22.70 -1.79 9.65
N PRO A 161 -22.36 -0.63 9.04
CA PRO A 161 -23.28 0.05 8.16
C PRO A 161 -23.64 -0.84 6.98
N GLU A 162 -24.90 -0.82 6.59
CA GLU A 162 -25.34 -1.52 5.39
C GLU A 162 -24.63 -0.96 4.14
N PRO A 163 -24.49 -1.76 3.07
CA PRO A 163 -23.79 -1.34 1.86
C PRO A 163 -24.32 -0.05 1.21
N ALA A 164 -25.60 0.30 1.40
CA ALA A 164 -26.15 1.55 0.88
C ALA A 164 -25.54 2.77 1.60
N LEU A 165 -25.46 2.70 2.93
CA LEU A 165 -24.97 3.75 3.80
C LEU A 165 -23.46 4.00 3.60
N VAL A 166 -22.67 2.94 3.41
CA VAL A 166 -21.24 3.04 3.05
C VAL A 166 -21.07 3.79 1.72
N ARG A 167 -21.87 3.46 0.71
CA ARG A 167 -21.79 4.08 -0.61
C ARG A 167 -22.14 5.56 -0.56
N GLU A 168 -23.17 5.93 0.20
CA GLU A 168 -23.56 7.32 0.40
C GLU A 168 -22.49 8.12 1.16
N ALA A 169 -21.94 7.56 2.24
CA ALA A 169 -20.87 8.21 3.00
C ALA A 169 -19.61 8.47 2.16
N CYS A 170 -19.22 7.51 1.29
CA CYS A 170 -18.10 7.73 0.36
C CYS A 170 -18.40 8.85 -0.65
N ALA A 171 -19.63 8.91 -1.19
CA ALA A 171 -20.03 9.96 -2.13
C ALA A 171 -20.00 11.35 -1.50
N LEU A 172 -20.46 11.49 -0.25
CA LEU A 172 -20.40 12.74 0.51
C LEU A 172 -18.96 13.14 0.85
N ALA A 173 -18.10 12.19 1.20
CA ALA A 173 -16.68 12.47 1.45
C ALA A 173 -15.99 13.00 0.18
N VAL A 174 -16.18 12.33 -0.95
CA VAL A 174 -15.60 12.73 -2.25
C VAL A 174 -16.09 14.10 -2.71
N ASP A 175 -17.35 14.45 -2.43
CA ASP A 175 -17.92 15.75 -2.77
C ASP A 175 -17.37 16.89 -1.90
N ARG A 176 -17.24 16.65 -0.58
CA ARG A 176 -16.95 17.70 0.40
C ARG A 176 -15.46 17.96 0.65
N TYR A 177 -14.60 16.97 0.45
CA TYR A 177 -13.17 17.09 0.78
C TYR A 177 -12.29 17.08 -0.47
N PRO A 178 -11.15 17.79 -0.46
CA PRO A 178 -10.17 17.72 -1.54
C PRO A 178 -9.71 16.28 -1.80
N ALA A 179 -9.55 15.92 -3.07
CA ALA A 179 -9.22 14.54 -3.48
C ALA A 179 -7.93 13.98 -2.84
N HIS A 180 -6.97 14.83 -2.47
CA HIS A 180 -5.73 14.41 -1.81
C HIS A 180 -5.93 13.98 -0.35
N LEU A 181 -7.05 14.36 0.28
CA LEU A 181 -7.47 13.88 1.60
C LEU A 181 -8.40 12.67 1.49
N ILE A 182 -8.71 12.19 0.29
CA ILE A 182 -9.62 11.06 0.08
C ILE A 182 -8.84 9.76 -0.18
N PRO A 183 -9.12 8.68 0.57
CA PRO A 183 -8.57 7.36 0.33
C PRO A 183 -8.99 6.86 -1.06
N GLU A 184 -8.06 6.24 -1.80
CA GLU A 184 -8.34 5.74 -3.16
C GLU A 184 -9.60 4.86 -3.25
N PRO A 185 -9.87 3.92 -2.30
CA PRO A 185 -11.07 3.09 -2.38
C PRO A 185 -12.39 3.88 -2.34
N PHE A 186 -12.43 5.10 -1.77
CA PHE A 186 -13.68 5.88 -1.67
C PHE A 186 -14.18 6.36 -3.04
N PHE A 187 -13.30 6.43 -4.05
CA PHE A 187 -13.70 6.69 -5.43
C PHE A 187 -14.40 5.51 -6.10
N THR A 188 -14.39 4.33 -5.48
CA THR A 188 -15.11 3.13 -5.93
C THR A 188 -15.84 2.49 -4.75
N PRO A 189 -16.97 3.05 -4.29
CA PRO A 189 -17.56 2.69 -3.01
C PRO A 189 -17.96 1.22 -2.84
N GLY A 190 -18.22 0.49 -3.94
CA GLY A 190 -18.40 -0.96 -3.91
C GLY A 190 -17.16 -1.72 -3.41
N LYS A 191 -15.96 -1.22 -3.72
CA LYS A 191 -14.69 -1.74 -3.23
C LYS A 191 -14.60 -1.59 -1.71
N VAL A 192 -15.03 -0.45 -1.17
CA VAL A 192 -15.08 -0.20 0.28
C VAL A 192 -15.98 -1.21 0.97
N VAL A 193 -17.16 -1.50 0.41
CA VAL A 193 -18.08 -2.52 0.94
C VAL A 193 -17.40 -3.89 0.99
N ASP A 194 -16.77 -4.31 -0.10
CA ASP A 194 -16.09 -5.62 -0.15
C ASP A 194 -14.86 -5.67 0.77
N MET A 195 -14.09 -4.58 0.91
CA MET A 195 -12.96 -4.48 1.83
C MET A 195 -13.40 -4.54 3.30
N VAL A 196 -14.56 -3.96 3.64
CA VAL A 196 -15.14 -4.08 4.98
C VAL A 196 -15.61 -5.51 5.24
N ALA A 197 -16.25 -6.14 4.26
CA ALA A 197 -16.70 -7.52 4.37
C ALA A 197 -15.53 -8.52 4.46
N SER A 198 -14.40 -8.27 3.79
CA SER A 198 -13.19 -9.10 3.87
C SER A 198 -12.34 -8.84 5.11
N GLY A 199 -12.60 -7.74 5.83
CA GLY A 199 -11.83 -7.32 7.00
C GLY A 199 -10.53 -6.58 6.67
N ASP A 200 -10.30 -6.21 5.41
CA ASP A 200 -9.14 -5.41 4.98
C ASP A 200 -9.29 -3.92 5.30
N LEU A 201 -10.53 -3.49 5.60
CA LEU A 201 -10.86 -2.15 6.07
C LEU A 201 -11.88 -2.22 7.19
N SER A 202 -11.71 -1.40 8.22
CA SER A 202 -12.74 -1.11 9.22
C SER A 202 -13.30 0.28 8.98
N LEU A 203 -14.59 0.46 9.26
CA LEU A 203 -15.31 1.68 8.94
C LEU A 203 -16.45 1.89 9.94
N ALA A 204 -16.62 3.12 10.39
CA ALA A 204 -17.78 3.56 11.17
C ALA A 204 -18.41 4.78 10.50
N VAL A 205 -19.74 4.81 10.49
CA VAL A 205 -20.50 6.00 10.10
C VAL A 205 -21.27 6.54 11.28
N ALA A 206 -21.53 7.84 11.26
CA ALA A 206 -22.33 8.52 12.26
C ALA A 206 -23.63 9.01 11.61
N VAL A 207 -24.75 8.81 12.29
CA VAL A 207 -26.08 9.31 11.89
C VAL A 207 -26.69 10.16 13.00
N ASP A 208 -27.55 11.12 12.66
CA ASP A 208 -28.29 11.90 13.64
C ASP A 208 -29.62 11.24 14.05
N GLY A 209 -30.41 11.92 14.88
CA GLY A 209 -31.71 11.43 15.36
C GLY A 209 -32.80 11.36 14.28
N ALA A 210 -32.59 11.99 13.13
CA ALA A 210 -33.44 11.85 11.94
C ALA A 210 -32.95 10.75 10.99
N GLY A 211 -31.81 10.11 11.29
CA GLY A 211 -31.17 9.10 10.46
C GLY A 211 -30.31 9.66 9.34
N ALA A 212 -30.03 10.97 9.32
CA ALA A 212 -29.17 11.59 8.32
C ALA A 212 -27.70 11.29 8.63
N LEU A 213 -26.89 11.02 7.60
CA LEU A 213 -25.45 10.82 7.73
C LEU A 213 -24.76 12.12 8.18
N THR A 214 -24.09 12.06 9.32
CA THR A 214 -23.32 13.18 9.89
C THR A 214 -21.82 13.04 9.65
N GLY A 215 -21.30 11.81 9.51
CA GLY A 215 -19.88 11.61 9.24
C GLY A 215 -19.43 10.17 9.05
N LEU A 216 -18.14 10.01 8.76
CA LEU A 216 -17.47 8.76 8.40
C LEU A 216 -16.03 8.75 8.94
N MET A 217 -15.57 7.60 9.41
CA MET A 217 -14.15 7.36 9.71
C MET A 217 -13.78 5.94 9.31
N SER A 218 -12.58 5.75 8.76
CA SER A 218 -12.08 4.43 8.38
C SER A 218 -10.68 4.19 8.92
N TRP A 219 -10.37 2.92 9.18
CA TRP A 219 -9.06 2.50 9.65
C TRP A 219 -8.74 1.09 9.19
N ARG A 220 -7.46 0.76 9.21
CA ARG A 220 -6.93 -0.57 8.89
C ARG A 220 -5.72 -0.85 9.77
N SER A 221 -5.29 -2.10 9.83
CA SER A 221 -4.10 -2.51 10.57
C SER A 221 -2.97 -2.83 9.58
N PRO A 222 -2.02 -1.89 9.33
CA PRO A 222 -0.85 -2.16 8.49
C PRO A 222 -0.02 -3.35 9.02
N SER A 223 0.03 -3.51 10.35
CA SER A 223 0.60 -4.66 11.03
C SER A 223 -0.27 -5.07 12.23
N GLU A 224 0.10 -6.14 12.93
CA GLU A 224 -0.58 -6.51 14.18
C GLU A 224 -0.39 -5.47 15.30
N ARG A 225 0.64 -4.62 15.18
CA ARG A 225 1.07 -3.66 16.22
C ARG A 225 0.70 -2.22 15.89
N SER A 226 0.18 -1.93 14.70
CA SER A 226 -0.20 -0.58 14.32
C SER A 226 -1.59 -0.50 13.70
N VAL A 227 -2.19 0.68 13.79
CA VAL A 227 -3.42 1.05 13.09
C VAL A 227 -3.18 2.35 12.34
N SER A 228 -3.60 2.39 11.07
CA SER A 228 -3.65 3.62 10.27
C SER A 228 -5.10 4.03 10.07
N PHE A 229 -5.42 5.32 10.18
CA PHE A 229 -6.78 5.83 9.96
C PHE A 229 -6.86 6.96 8.93
N CYS A 230 -8.06 7.17 8.38
CA CYS A 230 -8.39 8.28 7.50
C CYS A 230 -9.66 8.98 8.01
N GLY A 231 -9.71 10.31 7.87
CA GLY A 231 -10.80 11.15 8.40
C GLY A 231 -10.47 11.79 9.75
N PRO A 232 -11.48 12.21 10.54
CA PRO A 232 -12.92 12.01 10.29
C PRO A 232 -13.45 12.86 9.12
N TYR A 233 -14.41 12.35 8.36
CA TYR A 233 -15.13 13.12 7.34
C TYR A 233 -16.48 13.50 7.90
N LEU A 234 -16.71 14.79 8.13
CA LEU A 234 -17.98 15.35 8.58
C LEU A 234 -18.81 15.86 7.40
N PHE A 235 -20.11 15.59 7.43
CA PHE A 235 -21.06 15.93 6.36
C PHE A 235 -22.10 16.96 6.78
N LEU A 236 -22.34 17.11 8.09
CA LEU A 236 -23.22 18.11 8.67
C LEU A 236 -22.44 19.03 9.60
N GLU A 237 -22.94 20.25 9.79
CA GLU A 237 -22.33 21.24 10.67
C GLU A 237 -22.80 21.08 12.12
N GLY A 238 -21.87 21.31 13.05
CA GLY A 238 -22.12 21.27 14.48
C GLY A 238 -22.32 19.87 15.06
N GLY A 239 -22.40 19.80 16.39
CA GLY A 239 -22.59 18.55 17.12
C GLY A 239 -21.30 17.76 17.41
N PRO A 240 -21.41 16.65 18.15
CA PRO A 240 -20.26 15.90 18.65
C PRO A 240 -19.74 14.83 17.65
N THR A 241 -20.00 14.96 16.34
CA THR A 241 -19.74 13.87 15.38
C THR A 241 -18.26 13.47 15.29
N ALA A 242 -17.34 14.44 15.19
CA ALA A 242 -15.90 14.12 15.18
C ALA A 242 -15.48 13.38 16.45
N GLU A 243 -15.88 13.89 17.62
CA GLU A 243 -15.57 13.29 18.92
C GLU A 243 -16.16 11.88 19.05
N ALA A 244 -17.39 11.65 18.56
CA ALA A 244 -18.03 10.35 18.58
C ALA A 244 -17.32 9.34 17.66
N LEU A 245 -16.90 9.74 16.47
CA LEU A 245 -16.13 8.90 15.53
C LEU A 245 -14.74 8.57 16.08
N GLU A 246 -14.01 9.56 16.61
CA GLU A 246 -12.69 9.34 17.24
C GLU A 246 -12.80 8.41 18.46
N THR A 247 -13.77 8.66 19.33
CA THR A 247 -14.05 7.80 20.49
C THR A 247 -14.33 6.38 20.03
N ARG A 248 -15.09 6.21 18.94
CA ARG A 248 -15.38 4.88 18.41
C ARG A 248 -14.13 4.19 17.87
N LEU A 249 -13.30 4.89 17.09
CA LEU A 249 -12.03 4.38 16.57
C LEU A 249 -11.17 3.88 17.74
N LEU A 250 -10.94 4.74 18.74
CA LEU A 250 -10.13 4.41 19.91
C LEU A 250 -10.69 3.21 20.67
N GLY A 251 -12.01 3.15 20.86
CA GLY A 251 -12.69 1.99 21.45
C GLY A 251 -12.55 0.70 20.63
N ALA A 252 -12.51 0.79 19.30
CA ALA A 252 -12.29 -0.35 18.41
C ALA A 252 -10.89 -0.93 18.58
N VAL A 253 -9.90 -0.04 18.53
CA VAL A 253 -8.48 -0.43 18.47
C VAL A 253 -7.94 -0.80 19.84
N ALA A 254 -8.50 -0.27 20.93
CA ALA A 254 -8.09 -0.58 22.31
C ALA A 254 -8.13 -2.09 22.62
N ARG A 255 -9.04 -2.84 21.98
CA ARG A 255 -9.20 -4.30 22.16
C ARG A 255 -8.25 -5.13 21.29
N THR A 256 -7.47 -4.51 20.42
CA THR A 256 -6.54 -5.22 19.51
C THR A 256 -5.18 -5.41 20.16
N ARG A 257 -4.15 -5.81 19.40
CA ARG A 257 -2.75 -5.84 19.86
C ARG A 257 -1.98 -4.57 19.45
N ALA A 258 -2.64 -3.61 18.84
CA ALA A 258 -2.00 -2.40 18.38
C ALA A 258 -1.42 -1.59 19.54
N VAL A 259 -0.21 -1.09 19.31
CA VAL A 259 0.56 -0.23 20.20
C VAL A 259 0.55 1.20 19.66
N SER A 260 0.55 1.36 18.33
CA SER A 260 0.53 2.65 17.65
C SER A 260 -0.77 2.89 16.87
N LEU A 261 -1.18 4.16 16.82
CA LEU A 261 -2.20 4.68 15.92
C LEU A 261 -1.60 5.88 15.17
N PHE A 262 -1.76 5.94 13.85
CA PHE A 262 -1.37 7.10 13.08
C PHE A 262 -2.38 7.44 11.97
N SER A 263 -2.45 8.71 11.58
CA SER A 263 -3.26 9.11 10.44
C SER A 263 -2.51 8.83 9.13
N GLU A 264 -3.20 8.29 8.14
CA GLU A 264 -2.74 8.25 6.75
C GLU A 264 -3.25 9.46 5.96
N LEU A 265 -4.50 9.87 6.22
CA LEU A 265 -5.14 11.06 5.63
C LEU A 265 -6.04 11.71 6.70
N ALA A 266 -5.47 12.58 7.51
CA ALA A 266 -6.25 13.38 8.47
C ALA A 266 -6.93 14.55 7.75
N THR A 267 -8.16 14.85 8.16
CA THR A 267 -8.90 16.02 7.70
C THR A 267 -8.73 17.19 8.67
N PRO A 268 -9.08 18.42 8.26
CA PRO A 268 -9.14 19.57 9.17
C PRO A 268 -10.11 19.38 10.36
N ASP A 269 -11.04 18.44 10.25
CA ASP A 269 -12.04 18.13 11.27
C ASP A 269 -11.52 17.20 12.38
N LEU A 270 -10.29 16.70 12.27
CA LEU A 270 -9.65 15.91 13.32
C LEU A 270 -9.40 16.78 14.57
N ILE A 271 -9.72 16.24 15.75
CA ILE A 271 -9.44 16.87 17.03
C ILE A 271 -7.95 16.66 17.38
N SER A 272 -7.08 17.45 16.75
CA SER A 272 -5.61 17.29 16.79
C SER A 272 -5.01 17.29 18.20
N ARG A 273 -5.62 17.97 19.18
CA ARG A 273 -5.16 17.97 20.59
C ARG A 273 -5.10 16.58 21.24
N ASN A 274 -5.75 15.58 20.65
CA ASN A 274 -5.75 14.19 21.12
C ASN A 274 -4.55 13.37 20.61
N TYR A 275 -3.67 13.99 19.82
CA TYR A 275 -2.60 13.36 19.06
C TYR A 275 -1.29 14.16 19.17
N GLU A 276 -0.20 13.47 18.91
CA GLU A 276 1.14 14.02 18.74
C GLU A 276 1.43 14.21 17.25
N ALA A 277 2.26 15.20 16.92
CA ALA A 277 2.69 15.41 15.55
C ALA A 277 3.70 14.33 15.15
N LEU A 278 3.39 13.58 14.10
CA LEU A 278 4.26 12.53 13.54
C LEU A 278 5.26 13.09 12.54
N GLY A 279 4.89 14.16 11.85
CA GLY A 279 5.66 14.75 10.78
C GLY A 279 4.75 15.35 9.72
N ARG A 280 5.33 15.75 8.59
CA ARG A 280 4.61 16.44 7.53
C ARG A 280 5.05 15.95 6.16
N LEU A 281 4.10 15.84 5.24
CA LEU A 281 4.35 15.54 3.83
C LEU A 281 3.97 16.73 2.97
N PHE A 282 4.73 16.99 1.92
CA PHE A 282 4.40 18.04 0.96
C PHE A 282 3.67 17.43 -0.23
N PHE A 283 2.54 18.02 -0.61
CA PHE A 283 1.69 17.53 -1.68
C PHE A 283 1.55 18.60 -2.76
N SER A 284 2.25 18.39 -3.87
CA SER A 284 2.21 19.25 -5.05
C SER A 284 0.94 19.00 -5.87
N ARG A 285 0.24 20.08 -6.21
CA ARG A 285 -0.96 20.05 -7.08
C ARG A 285 -0.64 20.67 -8.44
N PRO A 286 -1.33 20.27 -9.53
CA PRO A 286 -1.20 20.96 -10.80
C PRO A 286 -1.56 22.46 -10.65
N GLU A 287 -0.68 23.34 -11.10
CA GLU A 287 -0.93 24.80 -11.20
C GLU A 287 -1.27 25.49 -9.86
N GLN A 288 -0.98 24.86 -8.72
CA GLN A 288 -1.21 25.41 -7.38
C GLN A 288 0.00 25.18 -6.49
N GLU A 289 0.11 26.00 -5.43
CA GLU A 289 1.12 25.79 -4.40
C GLU A 289 0.95 24.41 -3.74
N ALA A 290 2.11 23.84 -3.38
CA ALA A 290 2.17 22.61 -2.61
C ALA A 290 1.48 22.81 -1.26
N VAL A 291 0.71 21.80 -0.85
CA VAL A 291 0.02 21.77 0.45
C VAL A 291 0.83 20.93 1.41
N GLU A 292 0.96 21.39 2.63
CA GLU A 292 1.55 20.62 3.72
C GLU A 292 0.47 19.76 4.39
N LEU A 293 0.71 18.45 4.49
CA LEU A 293 -0.17 17.50 5.13
C LEU A 293 0.42 17.11 6.48
N ASP A 294 -0.22 17.56 7.56
CA ASP A 294 0.14 17.15 8.91
C ASP A 294 -0.27 15.70 9.16
N MET A 295 0.67 14.95 9.73
CA MET A 295 0.48 13.56 10.09
C MET A 295 0.49 13.44 11.61
N TRP A 296 -0.44 12.65 12.14
CA TRP A 296 -0.73 12.55 13.55
C TRP A 296 -0.45 11.15 14.06
N PHE A 297 -0.03 11.07 15.31
CA PHE A 297 0.31 9.83 15.99
C PHE A 297 -0.30 9.81 17.39
N ARG A 298 -0.56 8.60 17.90
CA ARG A 298 -0.97 8.37 19.27
C ARG A 298 -0.52 6.99 19.75
N HIS A 299 0.07 6.96 20.94
CA HIS A 299 0.27 5.72 21.69
C HIS A 299 -1.08 5.13 22.12
N LEU A 300 -1.33 3.88 21.76
CA LEU A 300 -2.46 3.10 22.25
C LEU A 300 -2.10 2.29 23.51
N ARG A 301 -0.81 1.95 23.65
CA ARG A 301 -0.23 1.15 24.73
C ARG A 301 1.19 1.62 24.99
N GLU A 302 1.74 1.18 26.12
CA GLU A 302 3.15 1.38 26.42
C GLU A 302 4.04 0.71 25.36
N ASP A 303 5.02 1.45 24.86
CA ASP A 303 6.02 0.94 23.93
C ASP A 303 7.04 0.08 24.69
N SER A 304 7.11 -1.21 24.33
CA SER A 304 8.07 -2.16 24.91
C SER A 304 9.50 -2.00 24.37
N GLY A 305 9.71 -0.97 23.55
CA GLY A 305 10.89 -0.77 22.75
C GLY A 305 11.06 -1.77 21.61
N GLY A 306 12.08 -1.52 20.79
CA GLY A 306 12.41 -2.32 19.61
C GLY A 306 13.80 -2.03 19.09
N ALA A 307 14.23 -2.76 18.07
CA ALA A 307 15.45 -2.46 17.33
C ALA A 307 15.11 -2.22 15.87
N VAL A 308 15.78 -1.23 15.29
CA VAL A 308 15.62 -0.84 13.89
C VAL A 308 16.99 -0.80 13.22
N TRP A 309 17.03 -1.15 11.94
CA TRP A 309 18.20 -0.91 11.11
C TRP A 309 18.15 0.49 10.51
N ALA A 310 19.30 1.13 10.38
CA ALA A 310 19.42 2.46 9.82
C ALA A 310 20.70 2.61 9.00
N HIS A 311 20.60 3.23 7.83
CA HIS A 311 21.79 3.77 7.16
C HIS A 311 22.26 5.03 7.90
N PRO A 312 23.57 5.34 7.96
CA PRO A 312 24.06 6.54 8.65
C PRO A 312 23.35 7.85 8.26
N VAL A 313 22.94 7.98 6.99
CA VAL A 313 22.23 9.17 6.47
C VAL A 313 20.88 9.45 7.16
N MET A 314 20.22 8.44 7.72
CA MET A 314 18.93 8.60 8.40
C MET A 314 19.08 8.64 9.93
N ARG A 315 20.29 8.47 10.48
CA ARG A 315 20.47 8.28 11.92
C ARG A 315 19.93 9.45 12.74
N SER A 316 20.37 10.67 12.43
CA SER A 316 19.92 11.86 13.16
C SER A 316 18.41 12.06 13.06
N PHE A 317 17.86 11.86 11.87
CA PHE A 317 16.41 11.93 11.64
C PHE A 317 15.64 10.94 12.51
N LEU A 318 16.13 9.70 12.63
CA LEU A 318 15.50 8.67 13.46
C LEU A 318 15.63 8.98 14.94
N GLU A 319 16.79 9.43 15.41
CA GLU A 319 17.01 9.86 16.80
C GLU A 319 16.02 10.97 17.17
N ASP A 320 15.92 12.02 16.36
CA ASP A 320 14.98 13.13 16.56
C ASP A 320 13.51 12.66 16.54
N ALA A 321 13.15 11.79 15.60
CA ALA A 321 11.78 11.27 15.47
C ALA A 321 11.40 10.39 16.67
N TYR A 322 12.30 9.51 17.12
CA TYR A 322 12.03 8.62 18.24
C TYR A 322 12.02 9.36 19.58
N ASP A 323 12.90 10.33 19.78
CA ASP A 323 12.88 11.19 20.96
C ASP A 323 11.59 12.01 21.01
N GLY A 324 11.17 12.57 19.87
CA GLY A 324 9.94 13.36 19.76
C GLY A 324 8.67 12.57 20.06
N LEU A 325 8.63 11.29 19.72
CA LEU A 325 7.49 10.38 19.94
C LEU A 325 7.64 9.52 21.20
N VAL A 326 8.73 9.69 21.94
CA VAL A 326 9.07 8.89 23.14
C VAL A 326 9.07 7.38 22.83
N LEU A 327 9.63 7.00 21.68
CA LEU A 327 9.75 5.61 21.23
C LEU A 327 11.13 5.05 21.60
N MET A 328 11.15 3.89 22.26
CA MET A 328 12.38 3.31 22.78
C MET A 328 13.02 2.41 21.72
N ARG A 329 13.76 2.99 20.77
CA ARG A 329 14.39 2.25 19.67
C ARG A 329 15.91 2.14 19.82
N VAL A 330 16.42 0.92 19.72
CA VAL A 330 17.84 0.66 19.50
C VAL A 330 18.12 0.77 18.01
N ILE A 331 18.75 1.86 17.60
CA ILE A 331 19.18 2.08 16.21
C ILE A 331 20.47 1.29 15.95
N ARG A 332 20.42 0.39 14.97
CA ARG A 332 21.55 -0.40 14.50
C ARG A 332 21.98 0.10 13.14
N GLU A 333 23.24 0.48 13.00
CA GLU A 333 23.75 0.93 11.72
C GLU A 333 23.94 -0.24 10.75
N THR A 334 23.62 0.01 9.48
CA THR A 334 23.95 -0.90 8.39
C THR A 334 25.38 -0.62 7.93
N ASP A 335 26.23 -1.65 7.96
CA ASP A 335 27.58 -1.57 7.41
C ASP A 335 27.71 -2.50 6.21
N SER A 336 28.25 -1.98 5.10
CA SER A 336 28.66 -2.84 4.00
C SER A 336 29.96 -3.54 4.38
N SER A 337 29.89 -4.83 4.70
CA SER A 337 31.04 -5.65 5.07
C SER A 337 31.61 -6.44 3.89
N GLY A 338 31.23 -6.07 2.66
CA GLY A 338 31.61 -6.77 1.43
C GLY A 338 30.67 -7.92 1.07
N GLU A 339 29.46 -7.93 1.61
CA GLU A 339 28.44 -8.91 1.27
C GLU A 339 28.09 -8.91 -0.22
N SER A 340 27.81 -10.10 -0.75
CA SER A 340 27.35 -10.24 -2.13
C SER A 340 25.89 -9.80 -2.24
N LEU A 341 25.65 -8.68 -2.90
CA LEU A 341 24.31 -8.24 -3.28
C LEU A 341 23.90 -8.84 -4.63
N PRO A 342 22.59 -9.08 -4.84
CA PRO A 342 22.03 -9.34 -6.17
C PRO A 342 22.50 -8.30 -7.19
N ALA A 343 22.54 -8.69 -8.47
CA ALA A 343 23.03 -7.78 -9.50
C ALA A 343 22.10 -6.58 -9.73
N ARG A 344 20.78 -6.83 -9.67
CA ARG A 344 19.73 -5.87 -10.00
C ARG A 344 18.72 -5.72 -8.86
N SER A 345 18.20 -4.52 -8.71
CA SER A 345 17.17 -4.15 -7.74
C SER A 345 15.77 -4.29 -8.34
N VAL A 346 14.80 -4.60 -7.49
CA VAL A 346 13.37 -4.67 -7.86
C VAL A 346 12.59 -3.77 -6.92
N LEU A 347 11.83 -2.84 -7.49
CA LEU A 347 10.94 -1.92 -6.80
C LEU A 347 9.50 -2.19 -7.21
N SER A 348 8.59 -2.16 -6.25
CA SER A 348 7.17 -2.02 -6.55
C SER A 348 6.81 -0.54 -6.65
N ALA A 349 5.80 -0.23 -7.46
CA ALA A 349 5.29 1.13 -7.62
C ALA A 349 3.76 1.13 -7.52
N ARG A 350 3.22 1.87 -6.55
CA ARG A 350 1.79 2.15 -6.44
C ARG A 350 1.52 3.55 -6.99
N LEU A 351 0.69 3.63 -8.02
CA LEU A 351 0.40 4.89 -8.71
C LEU A 351 -1.02 5.37 -8.36
N ARG A 352 -1.17 6.69 -8.16
CA ARG A 352 -2.44 7.40 -8.16
C ARG A 352 -2.35 8.52 -9.21
N PRO A 353 -2.66 8.21 -10.48
CA PRO A 353 -2.51 9.17 -11.59
C PRO A 353 -3.28 10.48 -11.33
N GLU A 354 -4.49 10.36 -10.76
CA GLU A 354 -5.39 11.49 -10.52
C GLU A 354 -4.82 12.51 -9.55
N LEU A 355 -3.87 12.07 -8.72
CA LEU A 355 -3.17 12.85 -7.71
C LEU A 355 -1.70 13.10 -8.07
N GLY A 356 -1.24 12.66 -9.24
CA GLY A 356 0.17 12.70 -9.62
C GLY A 356 1.10 12.09 -8.56
N THR A 357 0.62 11.04 -7.86
CA THR A 357 1.34 10.42 -6.72
C THR A 357 1.85 9.03 -7.07
N ALA A 358 3.09 8.76 -6.69
CA ALA A 358 3.72 7.45 -6.80
C ALA A 358 4.39 7.08 -5.48
N THR A 359 4.10 5.89 -4.97
CA THR A 359 4.78 5.33 -3.80
C THR A 359 5.59 4.12 -4.22
N LEU A 360 6.90 4.19 -4.00
CA LEU A 360 7.85 3.14 -4.27
C LEU A 360 8.16 2.37 -2.99
N ALA A 361 8.41 1.06 -3.12
CA ALA A 361 8.93 0.24 -2.04
C ALA A 361 9.92 -0.79 -2.59
N PRO A 362 10.99 -1.11 -1.85
CA PRO A 362 11.99 -2.05 -2.32
C PRO A 362 11.53 -3.48 -2.08
N MET A 363 11.59 -4.28 -3.12
CA MET A 363 11.30 -5.71 -3.05
C MET A 363 12.61 -6.52 -3.05
N VAL A 364 13.63 -6.02 -3.75
CA VAL A 364 14.99 -6.57 -3.81
C VAL A 364 15.98 -5.40 -3.90
N ALA A 365 17.02 -5.38 -3.08
CA ALA A 365 18.14 -4.45 -3.22
C ALA A 365 19.30 -5.13 -3.97
N GLY A 366 19.67 -4.58 -5.11
CA GLY A 366 20.84 -5.00 -5.89
C GLY A 366 21.94 -3.95 -5.86
N ARG A 367 23.08 -4.28 -6.49
CA ARG A 367 24.23 -3.36 -6.64
C ARG A 367 23.90 -2.09 -7.43
N ASP A 368 22.83 -2.10 -8.21
CA ASP A 368 22.37 -0.98 -9.03
C ASP A 368 21.29 -0.11 -8.36
N ALA A 369 21.08 -0.23 -7.04
CA ALA A 369 20.01 0.45 -6.32
C ALA A 369 19.91 1.96 -6.62
N ALA A 370 21.05 2.67 -6.62
CA ALA A 370 21.08 4.10 -6.93
C ALA A 370 20.62 4.40 -8.37
N GLN A 371 21.05 3.60 -9.34
CA GLN A 371 20.64 3.75 -10.73
C GLN A 371 19.15 3.45 -10.90
N VAL A 372 18.66 2.38 -10.31
CA VAL A 372 17.24 1.99 -10.38
C VAL A 372 16.35 3.06 -9.75
N VAL A 373 16.74 3.67 -8.64
CA VAL A 373 16.01 4.79 -8.03
C VAL A 373 15.99 5.99 -8.98
N ALA A 374 17.15 6.38 -9.54
CA ALA A 374 17.26 7.48 -10.51
C ALA A 374 16.32 7.30 -11.70
N ASP A 375 16.29 6.09 -12.26
CA ASP A 375 15.49 5.78 -13.45
C ASP A 375 13.98 5.78 -13.13
N HIS A 376 13.58 5.34 -11.94
CA HIS A 376 12.18 5.48 -11.50
C HIS A 376 11.77 6.93 -11.32
N VAL A 377 12.60 7.75 -10.68
CA VAL A 377 12.33 9.19 -10.53
C VAL A 377 12.18 9.86 -11.89
N ARG A 378 13.09 9.58 -12.84
CA ARG A 378 13.03 10.12 -14.20
C ARG A 378 11.76 9.70 -14.93
N ALA A 379 11.44 8.40 -14.90
CA ALA A 379 10.26 7.86 -15.56
C ALA A 379 8.97 8.46 -14.99
N LEU A 380 8.84 8.48 -13.66
CA LEU A 380 7.67 9.02 -12.96
C LEU A 380 7.50 10.52 -13.19
N SER A 381 8.58 11.29 -13.10
CA SER A 381 8.54 12.74 -13.33
C SER A 381 8.12 13.06 -14.76
N ARG A 382 8.64 12.31 -15.75
CA ARG A 382 8.23 12.44 -17.15
C ARG A 382 6.75 12.13 -17.35
N ASP A 383 6.23 11.13 -16.64
CA ASP A 383 4.84 10.71 -16.70
C ASP A 383 3.91 11.62 -15.85
N GLY A 384 4.44 12.70 -15.27
CA GLY A 384 3.67 13.75 -14.58
C GLY A 384 3.44 13.50 -13.09
N TYR A 385 4.09 12.49 -12.49
CA TYR A 385 4.04 12.25 -11.06
C TYR A 385 4.97 13.22 -10.31
N ARG A 386 4.37 14.12 -9.53
CA ARG A 386 5.08 15.18 -8.78
C ARG A 386 5.28 14.81 -7.32
N ASN A 387 4.49 13.87 -6.81
CA ASN A 387 4.50 13.42 -5.43
C ASN A 387 5.09 12.01 -5.39
N ILE A 388 6.41 11.91 -5.30
CA ILE A 388 7.11 10.62 -5.30
C ILE A 388 7.57 10.31 -3.88
N PHE A 389 7.04 9.23 -3.31
CA PHE A 389 7.35 8.73 -1.99
C PHE A 389 8.10 7.40 -2.06
N PHE A 390 8.92 7.10 -1.06
CA PHE A 390 9.60 5.82 -0.94
C PHE A 390 9.48 5.28 0.49
N HIS A 391 9.05 4.04 0.66
CA HIS A 391 8.87 3.42 1.97
C HIS A 391 9.96 2.38 2.24
N LEU A 392 10.63 2.48 3.39
CA LEU A 392 11.60 1.49 3.87
C LEU A 392 11.14 0.87 5.19
N ASP A 393 11.01 -0.46 5.24
CA ASP A 393 10.77 -1.19 6.49
C ASP A 393 12.10 -1.43 7.21
N LEU A 394 12.26 -0.81 8.37
CA LEU A 394 13.51 -0.84 9.14
C LEU A 394 13.73 -2.17 9.90
N ALA A 395 12.82 -3.13 9.76
CA ALA A 395 13.08 -4.50 10.21
C ALA A 395 14.26 -5.15 9.47
N TYR A 396 14.56 -4.66 8.26
CA TYR A 396 15.54 -5.28 7.37
C TYR A 396 16.73 -4.36 7.10
N GLY A 397 17.93 -4.81 7.47
CA GLY A 397 19.17 -4.07 7.20
C GLY A 397 19.38 -3.77 5.72
N TRP A 398 19.02 -4.69 4.83
CA TRP A 398 19.14 -4.48 3.38
C TRP A 398 18.21 -3.37 2.84
N GLN A 399 17.02 -3.18 3.43
CA GLN A 399 16.15 -2.06 3.06
C GLN A 399 16.69 -0.75 3.61
N ALA A 400 17.06 -0.72 4.89
CA ALA A 400 17.64 0.47 5.52
C ALA A 400 18.88 0.96 4.76
N ALA A 401 19.75 0.04 4.30
CA ALA A 401 20.95 0.36 3.50
C ALA A 401 20.64 1.10 2.18
N MET A 402 19.44 0.94 1.61
CA MET A 402 19.04 1.66 0.40
C MET A 402 18.88 3.17 0.61
N ALA A 403 18.80 3.65 1.84
CA ALA A 403 18.63 5.08 2.09
C ALA A 403 19.79 5.95 1.60
N GLY A 404 21.01 5.40 1.49
CA GLY A 404 22.11 6.09 0.81
C GLY A 404 21.75 6.38 -0.66
N ALA A 405 21.32 5.36 -1.39
CA ALA A 405 20.85 5.50 -2.77
C ALA A 405 19.64 6.43 -2.91
N LEU A 406 18.75 6.48 -1.91
CA LEU A 406 17.63 7.44 -1.90
C LEU A 406 18.13 8.88 -1.74
N ALA A 407 19.01 9.13 -0.77
CA ALA A 407 19.56 10.45 -0.51
C ALA A 407 20.34 11.01 -1.72
N ASP A 408 21.16 10.16 -2.35
CA ASP A 408 21.91 10.51 -3.58
C ASP A 408 20.99 10.90 -4.75
N ASN A 409 19.73 10.46 -4.70
CA ASN A 409 18.70 10.73 -5.72
C ASN A 409 17.63 11.71 -5.24
N GLY A 410 17.95 12.60 -4.29
CA GLY A 410 17.08 13.73 -3.93
C GLY A 410 15.91 13.38 -3.00
N PHE A 411 15.89 12.18 -2.41
CA PHE A 411 14.93 11.84 -1.37
C PHE A 411 15.41 12.29 0.01
N ALA A 412 14.50 12.85 0.79
CA ALA A 412 14.70 13.15 2.21
C ALA A 412 13.71 12.35 3.07
N PRO A 413 14.13 11.80 4.22
CA PRO A 413 13.20 11.21 5.17
C PRO A 413 12.28 12.29 5.74
N ARG A 414 10.98 12.00 5.85
CA ARG A 414 9.96 12.97 6.29
C ARG A 414 9.22 12.57 7.55
N LEU A 415 8.95 11.29 7.72
CA LEU A 415 8.30 10.76 8.91
C LEU A 415 8.63 9.27 9.10
N VAL A 416 8.46 8.81 10.33
CA VAL A 416 8.52 7.40 10.71
C VAL A 416 7.10 6.95 11.03
N LEU A 417 6.68 5.81 10.52
CA LEU A 417 5.42 5.15 10.84
C LEU A 417 5.70 4.00 11.82
N PRO A 418 5.44 4.18 13.13
CA PRO A 418 5.84 3.21 14.14
C PRO A 418 5.08 1.90 13.98
N ASP A 419 5.81 0.79 13.97
CA ASP A 419 5.28 -0.57 13.80
C ASP A 419 4.41 -0.75 12.53
N ALA A 420 4.57 0.07 11.48
CA ALA A 420 3.73 0.00 10.27
C ALA A 420 4.08 -1.13 9.29
N GLY A 421 5.27 -1.73 9.44
CA GLY A 421 5.74 -2.88 8.67
C GLY A 421 5.95 -4.10 9.57
N LYS A 422 7.04 -4.84 9.35
CA LYS A 422 7.58 -5.78 10.34
C LYS A 422 8.22 -5.06 11.53
N SER A 423 8.69 -3.84 11.30
CA SER A 423 9.07 -2.86 12.32
C SER A 423 8.53 -1.48 11.93
N ASP A 424 9.22 -0.43 12.30
CA ASP A 424 8.91 0.93 11.87
C ASP A 424 9.20 1.10 10.38
N VAL A 425 8.39 1.91 9.69
CA VAL A 425 8.58 2.24 8.27
C VAL A 425 8.97 3.71 8.14
N VAL A 426 10.08 4.00 7.48
CA VAL A 426 10.45 5.39 7.14
C VAL A 426 9.84 5.75 5.79
N VAL A 427 9.22 6.93 5.74
CA VAL A 427 8.69 7.52 4.51
C VAL A 427 9.64 8.61 4.05
N PHE A 428 10.21 8.39 2.88
CA PHE A 428 11.01 9.37 2.15
C PHE A 428 10.14 10.08 1.12
N GLN A 429 10.49 11.33 0.83
CA GLN A 429 9.87 12.13 -0.21
C GLN A 429 10.94 12.72 -1.12
N HIS A 430 10.74 12.62 -2.43
CA HIS A 430 11.57 13.27 -3.45
C HIS A 430 11.25 14.77 -3.52
N GLY A 431 12.28 15.61 -3.57
CA GLY A 431 12.20 17.08 -3.63
C GLY A 431 12.52 17.66 -5.00
#